data_AF-A7H7S8-F1
#
_entry.id   AF-A7H7S8-F1
#
_cell.length_a   1.000
_cell.length_b   1.000
_cell.length_c   1.000
_cell.angle_alpha   90.00
_cell.angle_beta   90.00
_cell.angle_gamma   90.00
#
_symmetry.space_group_name_H-M   'P 1'
#
loop_
_entity.id
_entity.type
_entity.pdbx_description
1 polymer ?
#
loop_
_entity_poly.entity_id
_entity_poly.type
_entity_poly.pdbx_seq_one_letter_code
_entity_poly.pdbx_strand_id
1 'polypeptide(L)'
;MLSKVLAALRCPLCALALEEEASGTGHALRCPSGHAFDVARQGYASLDTGRRSHPGDSAEMIAAREAFLGAGHYAFVSEAIVAAVRERWGGDGQRLVVDAGAGTGQHLAAVLDALPDAVGLALDVSKPALRRAARAHPRAAAAHCDTWGRLPLADGAARLLLNVFAPRNGPEFARVLGQDGALVVVTPAPEHLHELVAALGLLSVDPEKAERVAASLGDRFALAREAHVARELALTHAEARTLVAMGPSAWHADPAAVADRLGALREPVRVRAAVTVRTYRALAPGAAR
;
A
#
# COMPACT_ATOMS: atom_id res chain seq x y z
N MET A 1 -15.52 -0.23 -12.96
CA MET A 1 -14.60 -0.77 -11.93
C MET A 1 -14.82 -0.08 -10.60
N LEU A 2 -14.80 1.26 -10.57
CA LEU A 2 -15.17 2.07 -9.40
C LEU A 2 -16.56 1.72 -8.83
N SER A 3 -17.54 1.46 -9.70
CA SER A 3 -18.87 0.95 -9.32
C SER A 3 -18.87 -0.26 -8.37
N LYS A 4 -17.86 -1.14 -8.43
CA LYS A 4 -17.76 -2.33 -7.56
C LYS A 4 -17.37 -1.97 -6.12
N VAL A 5 -16.79 -0.80 -5.89
CA VAL A 5 -16.37 -0.31 -4.57
C VAL A 5 -17.17 0.90 -4.09
N LEU A 6 -18.05 1.45 -4.94
CA LEU A 6 -18.79 2.68 -4.68
C LEU A 6 -19.60 2.64 -3.38
N ALA A 7 -20.26 1.51 -3.09
CA ALA A 7 -21.03 1.31 -1.86
C ALA A 7 -20.18 1.48 -0.58
N ALA A 8 -18.88 1.20 -0.67
CA ALA A 8 -17.93 1.36 0.44
C ALA A 8 -17.39 2.79 0.55
N LEU A 9 -17.37 3.57 -0.55
CA LEU A 9 -16.79 4.91 -0.55
C LEU A 9 -17.67 5.90 0.20
N ARG A 10 -17.03 6.87 0.85
CA ARG A 10 -17.68 7.99 1.53
C ARG A 10 -17.04 9.30 1.12
N CYS A 11 -17.86 10.35 1.07
CA CYS A 11 -17.39 11.70 0.84
C CYS A 11 -16.35 12.07 1.90
N PRO A 12 -15.13 12.49 1.52
CA PRO A 12 -14.11 12.83 2.49
C PRO A 12 -14.41 14.14 3.26
N LEU A 13 -15.42 14.92 2.82
CA LEU A 13 -15.83 16.18 3.47
C LEU A 13 -16.99 16.00 4.46
N CYS A 14 -18.04 15.25 4.10
CA CYS A 14 -19.24 15.08 4.92
C CYS A 14 -19.53 13.64 5.36
N ALA A 15 -18.68 12.68 4.99
CA ALA A 15 -18.82 11.26 5.29
C ALA A 15 -20.11 10.58 4.77
N LEU A 16 -20.92 11.25 3.94
CA LEU A 16 -22.09 10.66 3.27
C LEU A 16 -21.67 9.73 2.13
N ALA A 17 -22.60 8.86 1.71
CA ALA A 17 -22.41 7.99 0.54
C ALA A 17 -22.12 8.81 -0.73
N LEU A 18 -21.30 8.24 -1.60
CA LEU A 18 -21.01 8.77 -2.93
C LEU A 18 -21.82 7.99 -3.96
N GLU A 19 -22.33 8.70 -4.94
CA GLU A 19 -23.03 8.16 -6.10
C GLU A 19 -22.26 8.54 -7.37
N GLU A 20 -22.28 7.67 -8.38
CA GLU A 20 -21.73 7.99 -9.70
C GLU A 20 -22.73 8.90 -10.44
N GLU A 21 -22.25 10.06 -10.89
CA GLU A 21 -23.00 10.99 -11.73
C GLU A 21 -22.28 11.16 -13.07
N ALA A 22 -23.04 11.16 -14.16
CA ALA A 22 -22.51 11.50 -15.48
C ALA A 22 -22.18 13.00 -15.51
N SER A 23 -20.92 13.34 -15.79
CA SER A 23 -20.45 14.72 -15.86
C SER A 23 -19.92 15.00 -17.26
N GLY A 24 -20.79 15.50 -18.15
CA GLY A 24 -20.45 15.74 -19.55
C GLY A 24 -20.02 14.45 -20.26
N THR A 25 -18.77 14.38 -20.73
CA THR A 25 -18.17 13.18 -21.34
C THR A 25 -17.42 12.29 -20.34
N GLY A 26 -17.45 12.62 -19.05
CA GLY A 26 -16.73 11.91 -17.98
C GLY A 26 -17.65 11.39 -16.86
N HIS A 27 -17.01 10.89 -15.81
CA HIS A 27 -17.67 10.40 -14.59
C HIS A 27 -17.22 11.23 -13.39
N ALA A 28 -18.15 11.54 -12.51
CA ALA A 28 -17.88 12.16 -11.22
C ALA A 28 -18.52 11.33 -10.10
N LEU A 29 -17.97 11.47 -8.89
CA LEU A 29 -18.60 10.99 -7.67
C LEU A 29 -19.22 12.17 -6.94
N ARG A 30 -20.50 12.07 -6.56
CA ARG A 30 -21.18 13.15 -5.84
C ARG A 30 -21.87 12.63 -4.59
N CYS A 31 -21.91 13.45 -3.55
CA CYS A 31 -22.68 13.16 -2.34
C CYS A 31 -23.98 13.99 -2.29
N PRO A 32 -24.96 13.62 -1.44
CA PRO A 32 -26.20 14.39 -1.28
C PRO A 32 -26.01 15.84 -0.81
N SER A 33 -24.89 16.16 -0.15
CA SER A 33 -24.53 17.54 0.21
C SER A 33 -23.99 18.38 -0.96
N GLY A 34 -23.88 17.79 -2.14
CA GLY A 34 -23.46 18.48 -3.36
C GLY A 34 -21.96 18.47 -3.66
N HIS A 35 -21.11 17.96 -2.76
CA HIS A 35 -19.67 17.80 -3.04
C HIS A 35 -19.46 16.81 -4.17
N ALA A 36 -18.61 17.18 -5.13
CA ALA A 36 -18.28 16.39 -6.31
C ALA A 36 -16.77 16.13 -6.40
N PHE A 37 -16.41 14.96 -6.94
CA PHE A 37 -15.03 14.51 -7.10
C PHE A 37 -14.85 13.89 -8.48
N ASP A 38 -13.82 14.31 -9.21
CA ASP A 38 -13.57 13.82 -10.56
C ASP A 38 -13.05 12.38 -10.55
N VAL A 39 -13.51 11.59 -11.52
CA VAL A 39 -12.86 10.34 -11.90
C VAL A 39 -11.92 10.63 -13.06
N ALA A 40 -10.61 10.48 -12.82
CA ALA A 40 -9.59 10.75 -13.81
C ALA A 40 -9.72 9.78 -14.99
N ARG A 41 -9.36 10.22 -16.20
CA ARG A 41 -9.34 9.38 -17.42
C ARG A 41 -8.50 8.09 -17.29
N GLN A 42 -7.58 8.06 -16.32
CA GLN A 42 -6.76 6.89 -16.02
C GLN A 42 -7.46 5.86 -15.13
N GLY A 43 -8.65 6.15 -14.61
CA GLY A 43 -9.54 5.20 -13.92
C GLY A 43 -9.57 5.30 -12.39
N TYR A 44 -8.97 6.34 -11.78
CA TYR A 44 -8.99 6.56 -10.34
C TYR A 44 -9.86 7.75 -9.93
N ALA A 45 -10.51 7.68 -8.78
CA ALA A 45 -11.28 8.78 -8.20
C ALA A 45 -10.38 9.73 -7.40
N SER A 46 -10.52 11.03 -7.57
CA SER A 46 -9.74 12.02 -6.82
C SER A 46 -10.47 12.48 -5.55
N LEU A 47 -10.37 11.72 -4.45
CA LEU A 47 -11.02 12.04 -3.17
C LEU A 47 -10.16 12.96 -2.30
N ASP A 48 -9.61 13.99 -2.92
CA ASP A 48 -8.82 15.02 -2.26
C ASP A 48 -9.73 16.02 -1.53
N THR A 49 -9.30 16.51 -0.37
CA THR A 49 -10.01 17.52 0.42
C THR A 49 -9.41 18.91 0.28
N GLY A 50 -8.35 19.08 -0.54
CA GLY A 50 -7.67 20.36 -0.71
C GLY A 50 -6.80 20.77 0.48
N ARG A 51 -6.75 19.95 1.55
CA ARG A 51 -5.72 20.07 2.59
C ARG A 51 -4.38 19.65 1.98
N ARG A 52 -3.30 20.33 2.40
CA ARG A 52 -1.94 20.00 1.95
C ARG A 52 -1.63 18.55 2.36
N SER A 53 -1.73 17.62 1.43
CA SER A 53 -1.30 16.24 1.59
C SER A 53 0.20 16.14 1.28
N HIS A 54 0.85 15.13 1.84
CA HIS A 54 2.21 14.78 1.42
C HIS A 54 2.19 14.46 -0.09
N PRO A 55 3.11 14.99 -0.91
CA PRO A 55 3.09 14.78 -2.37
C PRO A 55 3.20 13.32 -2.84
N GLY A 56 3.53 12.38 -1.93
CA GLY A 56 3.80 10.98 -2.26
C GLY A 56 5.06 10.78 -3.09
N ASP A 57 5.18 9.57 -3.62
CA ASP A 57 6.28 9.17 -4.51
C ASP A 57 6.17 9.84 -5.89
N SER A 58 7.31 10.25 -6.45
CA SER A 58 7.39 10.88 -7.78
C SER A 58 7.08 9.91 -8.92
N ALA A 59 6.93 10.43 -10.14
CA ALA A 59 6.70 9.57 -11.32
C ALA A 59 7.87 8.63 -11.60
N GLU A 60 9.11 9.10 -11.36
CA GLU A 60 10.35 8.35 -11.53
C GLU A 60 10.48 7.24 -10.48
N MET A 61 10.18 7.54 -9.21
CA MET A 61 10.17 6.53 -8.14
C MET A 61 9.15 5.44 -8.41
N ILE A 62 7.96 5.82 -8.87
CA ILE A 62 6.91 4.86 -9.22
C ILE A 62 7.29 4.04 -10.46
N ALA A 63 7.97 4.63 -11.46
CA ALA A 63 8.48 3.89 -12.60
C ALA A 63 9.57 2.88 -12.20
N ALA A 64 10.49 3.28 -11.31
CA ALA A 64 11.50 2.37 -10.75
C ALA A 64 10.84 1.23 -9.96
N ARG A 65 9.81 1.54 -9.15
CA ARG A 65 9.04 0.53 -8.41
C ARG A 65 8.36 -0.46 -9.34
N GLU A 66 7.67 0.02 -10.37
CA GLU A 66 7.02 -0.81 -11.38
C GLU A 66 8.03 -1.73 -12.08
N ALA A 67 9.18 -1.21 -12.51
CA ALA A 67 10.21 -1.99 -13.16
C ALA A 67 10.79 -3.09 -12.23
N PHE A 68 11.12 -2.74 -10.98
CA PHE A 68 11.74 -3.67 -10.04
C PHE A 68 10.76 -4.76 -9.59
N LEU A 69 9.52 -4.38 -9.24
CA LEU A 69 8.51 -5.34 -8.82
C LEU A 69 8.03 -6.19 -10.01
N GLY A 70 7.93 -5.61 -11.21
CA GLY A 70 7.56 -6.31 -12.45
C GLY A 70 8.59 -7.34 -12.91
N ALA A 71 9.86 -7.16 -12.56
CA ALA A 71 10.92 -8.15 -12.75
C ALA A 71 10.83 -9.35 -11.79
N GLY A 72 9.92 -9.33 -10.81
CA GLY A 72 9.67 -10.46 -9.91
C GLY A 72 10.61 -10.55 -8.71
N HIS A 73 11.54 -9.60 -8.54
CA HIS A 73 12.50 -9.60 -7.41
C HIS A 73 11.82 -9.67 -6.04
N TYR A 74 10.64 -9.05 -5.90
CA TYR A 74 9.82 -9.04 -4.68
C TYR A 74 8.58 -9.96 -4.76
N ALA A 75 8.53 -10.92 -5.68
CA ALA A 75 7.42 -11.88 -5.75
C ALA A 75 7.21 -12.61 -4.42
N PHE A 76 8.30 -12.94 -3.71
CA PHE A 76 8.26 -13.58 -2.39
C PHE A 76 7.49 -12.78 -1.33
N VAL A 77 7.47 -11.44 -1.44
CA VAL A 77 6.70 -10.58 -0.54
C VAL A 77 5.21 -10.70 -0.84
N SER A 78 4.83 -10.66 -2.13
CA SER A 78 3.44 -10.87 -2.56
C SER A 78 2.95 -12.26 -2.17
N GLU A 79 3.77 -13.30 -2.32
CA GLU A 79 3.45 -14.68 -1.91
C GLU A 79 3.19 -14.77 -0.40
N ALA A 80 4.03 -14.13 0.42
CA ALA A 80 3.85 -14.10 1.86
C ALA A 80 2.56 -13.34 2.27
N ILE A 81 2.23 -12.24 1.59
CA ILE A 81 0.97 -11.53 1.79
C ILE A 81 -0.21 -12.42 1.40
N VAL A 82 -0.16 -13.08 0.24
CA VAL A 82 -1.19 -14.00 -0.24
C VAL A 82 -1.43 -15.14 0.76
N ALA A 83 -0.36 -15.73 1.31
CA ALA A 83 -0.48 -16.76 2.34
C ALA A 83 -1.18 -16.23 3.59
N ALA A 84 -0.79 -15.04 4.08
CA ALA A 84 -1.38 -14.42 5.25
C ALA A 84 -2.86 -14.07 5.08
N VAL A 85 -3.27 -13.58 3.90
CA VAL A 85 -4.68 -13.21 3.65
C VAL A 85 -5.59 -14.41 3.46
N ARG A 86 -5.09 -15.51 2.85
CA ARG A 86 -5.89 -16.73 2.61
C ARG A 86 -6.41 -17.34 3.90
N GLU A 87 -5.60 -17.35 4.97
CA GLU A 87 -5.99 -17.83 6.30
C GLU A 87 -7.14 -17.02 6.94
N ARG A 88 -7.38 -15.81 6.42
CA ARG A 88 -8.40 -14.88 6.92
C ARG A 88 -9.52 -14.63 5.92
N TRP A 89 -9.42 -15.18 4.71
CA TRP A 89 -10.45 -15.05 3.68
C TRP A 89 -11.49 -16.15 3.79
N GLY A 90 -12.77 -15.81 3.56
CA GLY A 90 -13.90 -16.73 3.64
C GLY A 90 -15.12 -16.13 4.33
N GLY A 91 -16.19 -16.94 4.41
CA GLY A 91 -17.50 -16.53 4.92
C GLY A 91 -18.32 -15.71 3.93
N ASP A 92 -19.53 -15.34 4.31
CA ASP A 92 -20.49 -14.61 3.46
C ASP A 92 -20.44 -13.07 3.66
N GLY A 93 -19.38 -12.57 4.31
CA GLY A 93 -19.22 -11.16 4.66
C GLY A 93 -18.72 -10.24 3.54
N GLN A 94 -18.08 -9.14 3.92
CA GLN A 94 -17.51 -8.16 2.98
C GLN A 94 -16.51 -8.83 2.03
N ARG A 95 -16.47 -8.35 0.78
CA ARG A 95 -15.53 -8.83 -0.26
C ARG A 95 -14.46 -7.80 -0.65
N LEU A 96 -14.38 -6.70 0.09
CA LEU A 96 -13.46 -5.60 -0.20
C LEU A 96 -12.08 -5.85 0.42
N VAL A 97 -11.05 -5.80 -0.41
CA VAL A 97 -9.63 -5.74 -0.02
C VAL A 97 -9.14 -4.32 -0.25
N VAL A 98 -8.75 -3.62 0.81
CA VAL A 98 -8.20 -2.27 0.74
C VAL A 98 -6.69 -2.33 0.86
N ASP A 99 -5.95 -1.70 -0.05
CA ASP A 99 -4.51 -1.51 0.06
C ASP A 99 -4.21 -0.03 0.37
N ALA A 100 -3.77 0.24 1.59
CA ALA A 100 -3.51 1.58 2.09
C ALA A 100 -2.03 1.95 1.92
N GLY A 101 -1.75 2.74 0.89
CA GLY A 101 -0.39 3.00 0.37
C GLY A 101 -0.02 2.01 -0.74
N ALA A 102 -0.96 1.76 -1.66
CA ALA A 102 -0.87 0.66 -2.63
C ALA A 102 0.28 0.78 -3.65
N GLY A 103 0.84 1.97 -3.83
CA GLY A 103 1.84 2.22 -4.86
C GLY A 103 1.31 1.85 -6.24
N THR A 104 1.99 0.94 -6.92
CA THR A 104 1.59 0.45 -8.26
C THR A 104 0.40 -0.51 -8.23
N GLY A 105 -0.05 -0.96 -7.05
CA GLY A 105 -1.14 -1.93 -6.88
C GLY A 105 -0.74 -3.39 -7.11
N GLN A 106 0.56 -3.70 -7.22
CA GLN A 106 1.03 -5.05 -7.53
C GLN A 106 0.70 -6.08 -6.44
N HIS A 107 0.85 -5.73 -5.17
CA HIS A 107 0.51 -6.64 -4.07
C HIS A 107 -1.01 -6.87 -3.99
N LEU A 108 -1.81 -5.81 -4.18
CA LEU A 108 -3.26 -5.93 -4.31
C LEU A 108 -3.65 -6.85 -5.48
N ALA A 109 -3.03 -6.70 -6.65
CA ALA A 109 -3.30 -7.57 -7.80
C ALA A 109 -3.04 -9.05 -7.49
N ALA A 110 -1.88 -9.37 -6.89
CA ALA A 110 -1.55 -10.73 -6.48
C ALA A 110 -2.56 -11.32 -5.48
N VAL A 111 -3.05 -10.49 -4.53
CA VAL A 111 -4.12 -10.89 -3.60
C VAL A 111 -5.43 -11.15 -4.33
N LEU A 112 -5.81 -10.31 -5.29
CA LEU A 112 -7.03 -10.50 -6.06
C LEU A 112 -6.95 -11.78 -6.91
N ASP A 113 -5.83 -12.05 -7.57
CA ASP A 113 -5.62 -13.29 -8.32
C ASP A 113 -5.80 -14.53 -7.44
N ALA A 114 -5.33 -14.45 -6.20
CA ALA A 114 -5.45 -15.54 -5.24
C ALA A 114 -6.84 -15.70 -4.62
N LEU A 115 -7.70 -14.68 -4.69
CA LEU A 115 -9.02 -14.59 -4.06
C LEU A 115 -10.10 -14.22 -5.12
N PRO A 116 -10.69 -15.21 -5.82
CA PRO A 116 -11.51 -14.97 -7.02
C PRO A 116 -12.76 -14.11 -6.84
N ASP A 117 -13.34 -14.07 -5.63
CA ASP A 117 -14.54 -13.31 -5.29
C ASP A 117 -14.24 -11.94 -4.66
N ALA A 118 -12.97 -11.60 -4.45
CA ALA A 118 -12.54 -10.32 -3.92
C ALA A 118 -12.67 -9.17 -4.94
N VAL A 119 -12.94 -7.97 -4.42
CA VAL A 119 -12.82 -6.69 -5.13
C VAL A 119 -11.77 -5.85 -4.41
N GLY A 120 -10.90 -5.19 -5.16
CA GLY A 120 -9.80 -4.41 -4.60
C GLY A 120 -10.04 -2.90 -4.64
N LEU A 121 -9.52 -2.20 -3.64
CA LEU A 121 -9.41 -0.74 -3.64
C LEU A 121 -7.99 -0.34 -3.23
N ALA A 122 -7.27 0.25 -4.17
CA ALA A 122 -5.98 0.90 -3.93
C ALA A 122 -6.20 2.34 -3.44
N LEU A 123 -5.66 2.66 -2.27
CA LEU A 123 -5.60 4.01 -1.73
C LEU A 123 -4.15 4.49 -1.72
N ASP A 124 -3.90 5.67 -2.26
CA ASP A 124 -2.56 6.26 -2.26
C ASP A 124 -2.64 7.79 -2.37
N VAL A 125 -1.59 8.48 -1.94
CA VAL A 125 -1.44 9.94 -2.10
C VAL A 125 -0.76 10.29 -3.43
N SER A 126 -0.02 9.35 -4.03
CA SER A 126 0.72 9.54 -5.27
C SER A 126 -0.21 9.34 -6.48
N LYS A 127 -0.51 10.43 -7.18
CA LYS A 127 -1.23 10.37 -8.47
C LYS A 127 -0.50 9.49 -9.51
N PRO A 128 0.84 9.53 -9.65
CA PRO A 128 1.56 8.58 -10.51
C PRO A 128 1.35 7.11 -10.14
N ALA A 129 1.26 6.80 -8.85
CA ALA A 129 0.99 5.45 -8.34
C ALA A 129 -0.43 4.99 -8.71
N LEU A 130 -1.44 5.81 -8.44
CA LEU A 130 -2.85 5.50 -8.72
C LEU A 130 -3.14 5.26 -10.20
N ARG A 131 -2.42 5.94 -11.11
CA ARG A 131 -2.53 5.69 -12.56
C ARG A 131 -2.18 4.24 -12.93
N ARG A 132 -1.25 3.61 -12.20
CA ARG A 132 -0.87 2.21 -12.36
C ARG A 132 -1.79 1.30 -11.58
N ALA A 133 -2.07 1.62 -10.31
CA ALA A 133 -2.94 0.82 -9.46
C ALA A 133 -4.36 0.64 -10.03
N ALA A 134 -4.92 1.69 -10.67
CA ALA A 134 -6.22 1.63 -11.35
C ALA A 134 -6.27 0.60 -12.51
N ARG A 135 -5.11 0.16 -13.00
CA ARG A 135 -4.95 -0.77 -14.12
C ARG A 135 -4.28 -2.08 -13.72
N ALA A 136 -3.89 -2.21 -12.45
CA ALA A 136 -3.14 -3.36 -11.96
C ALA A 136 -3.97 -4.67 -12.03
N HIS A 137 -5.30 -4.57 -11.93
CA HIS A 137 -6.18 -5.74 -11.99
C HIS A 137 -7.63 -5.35 -12.37
N PRO A 138 -8.38 -6.14 -13.17
CA PRO A 138 -9.75 -5.80 -13.63
C PRO A 138 -10.82 -5.76 -12.52
N ARG A 139 -10.51 -6.32 -11.35
CA ARG A 139 -11.34 -6.23 -10.13
C ARG A 139 -10.84 -5.18 -9.14
N ALA A 140 -9.80 -4.41 -9.46
CA ALA A 140 -9.32 -3.32 -8.63
C ALA A 140 -9.92 -1.97 -9.07
N ALA A 141 -10.17 -1.11 -8.08
CA ALA A 141 -10.39 0.32 -8.26
C ALA A 141 -9.27 1.07 -7.52
N ALA A 142 -9.11 2.36 -7.82
CA ALA A 142 -8.14 3.21 -7.14
C ALA A 142 -8.77 4.56 -6.75
N ALA A 143 -8.39 5.09 -5.60
CA ALA A 143 -8.80 6.42 -5.15
C ALA A 143 -7.65 7.16 -4.48
N HIS A 144 -7.52 8.44 -4.82
CA HIS A 144 -6.57 9.35 -4.20
C HIS A 144 -7.10 9.80 -2.85
N CYS A 145 -6.34 9.59 -1.78
CA CYS A 145 -6.65 10.12 -0.46
C CYS A 145 -5.39 10.19 0.42
N ASP A 146 -5.40 11.09 1.40
CA ASP A 146 -4.39 11.13 2.45
C ASP A 146 -4.58 9.93 3.40
N THR A 147 -3.64 8.98 3.38
CA THR A 147 -3.69 7.78 4.23
C THR A 147 -3.36 8.06 5.70
N TRP A 148 -2.82 9.25 6.03
CA TRP A 148 -2.68 9.73 7.40
C TRP A 148 -3.97 10.33 7.95
N GLY A 149 -4.84 10.79 7.07
CA GLY A 149 -6.14 11.36 7.40
C GLY A 149 -7.23 10.30 7.51
N ARG A 150 -8.48 10.80 7.58
CA ARG A 150 -9.66 9.94 7.56
C ARG A 150 -9.80 9.28 6.18
N LEU A 151 -9.83 7.95 6.14
CA LEU A 151 -10.02 7.19 4.90
C LEU A 151 -11.44 7.41 4.36
N PRO A 152 -11.63 7.59 3.04
CA PRO A 152 -12.92 7.88 2.43
C PRO A 152 -13.76 6.60 2.27
N LEU A 153 -13.94 5.88 3.37
CA LEU A 153 -14.58 4.58 3.45
C LEU A 153 -15.63 4.55 4.57
N ALA A 154 -16.66 3.75 4.37
CA ALA A 154 -17.63 3.43 5.40
C ALA A 154 -16.99 2.59 6.52
N ASP A 155 -17.57 2.68 7.71
CA ASP A 155 -17.15 1.87 8.85
C ASP A 155 -17.41 0.38 8.53
N GLY A 156 -16.47 -0.49 8.89
CA GLY A 156 -16.59 -1.93 8.66
C GLY A 156 -16.68 -2.39 7.20
N ALA A 157 -16.34 -1.54 6.22
CA ALA A 157 -16.46 -1.84 4.80
C ALA A 157 -15.44 -2.88 4.30
N ALA A 158 -14.25 -2.93 4.89
CA ALA A 158 -13.14 -3.76 4.43
C ALA A 158 -13.15 -5.14 5.11
N ARG A 159 -12.93 -6.19 4.31
CA ARG A 159 -12.64 -7.53 4.82
C ARG A 159 -11.16 -7.71 5.13
N LEU A 160 -10.32 -7.22 4.22
CA LEU A 160 -8.88 -7.22 4.38
C LEU A 160 -8.37 -5.81 4.18
N LEU A 161 -7.40 -5.42 5.01
CA LEU A 161 -6.64 -4.20 4.82
C LEU A 161 -5.17 -4.56 4.71
N LEU A 162 -4.52 -4.15 3.62
CA LEU A 162 -3.10 -4.32 3.37
C LEU A 162 -2.40 -2.99 3.67
N ASN A 163 -1.23 -3.08 4.29
CA ASN A 163 -0.35 -1.95 4.53
C ASN A 163 1.10 -2.39 4.33
N VAL A 164 1.63 -2.14 3.13
CA VAL A 164 2.93 -2.67 2.69
C VAL A 164 3.92 -1.51 2.53
N PHE A 165 4.91 -1.43 3.41
CA PHE A 165 5.91 -0.34 3.42
C PHE A 165 5.33 1.08 3.49
N ALA A 166 4.10 1.21 3.97
CA ALA A 166 3.37 2.46 3.99
C ALA A 166 3.13 2.98 5.43
N PRO A 167 2.80 4.28 5.59
CA PRO A 167 2.27 4.83 6.82
C PRO A 167 1.07 4.05 7.37
N ARG A 168 0.92 4.05 8.69
CA ARG A 168 -0.18 3.38 9.39
C ARG A 168 -1.06 4.39 10.08
N ASN A 169 -2.37 4.18 9.98
CA ASN A 169 -3.37 4.94 10.70
C ASN A 169 -4.25 3.97 11.50
N GLY A 170 -3.78 3.56 12.67
CA GLY A 170 -4.45 2.57 13.53
C GLY A 170 -5.94 2.86 13.76
N PRO A 171 -6.33 4.09 14.17
CA PRO A 171 -7.73 4.45 14.34
C PRO A 171 -8.59 4.23 13.09
N GLU A 172 -8.12 4.67 11.93
CA GLU A 172 -8.88 4.53 10.69
C GLU A 172 -8.89 3.11 10.16
N PHE A 173 -7.78 2.37 10.29
CA PHE A 173 -7.72 0.97 9.91
C PHE A 173 -8.70 0.16 10.75
N ALA A 174 -8.80 0.42 12.06
CA ALA A 174 -9.77 -0.25 12.92
C ALA A 174 -11.22 0.14 12.56
N ARG A 175 -11.46 1.42 12.19
CA ARG A 175 -12.79 1.91 11.80
C ARG A 175 -13.30 1.23 10.52
N VAL A 176 -12.47 1.14 9.50
CA VAL A 176 -12.89 0.63 8.18
C VAL A 176 -12.91 -0.90 8.10
N LEU A 177 -12.21 -1.59 9.01
CA LEU A 177 -12.16 -3.05 9.02
C LEU A 177 -13.44 -3.62 9.66
N GLY A 178 -14.08 -4.58 8.97
CA GLY A 178 -15.22 -5.31 9.50
C GLY A 178 -14.85 -6.17 10.71
N GLN A 179 -15.86 -6.61 11.47
CA GLN A 179 -15.67 -7.37 12.71
C GLN A 179 -14.80 -8.63 12.54
N ASP A 180 -14.98 -9.35 11.44
CA ASP A 180 -14.19 -10.55 11.12
C ASP A 180 -12.98 -10.27 10.23
N GLY A 181 -12.70 -9.00 9.93
CA GLY A 181 -11.65 -8.60 9.03
C GLY A 181 -10.25 -8.80 9.60
N ALA A 182 -9.25 -8.70 8.73
CA ALA A 182 -7.85 -8.75 9.11
C ALA A 182 -7.03 -7.63 8.48
N LEU A 183 -6.09 -7.11 9.27
CA LEU A 183 -5.07 -6.18 8.82
C LEU A 183 -3.78 -6.97 8.57
N VAL A 184 -3.20 -6.86 7.38
CA VAL A 184 -1.89 -7.42 7.03
C VAL A 184 -0.90 -6.28 6.84
N VAL A 185 0.11 -6.24 7.70
CA VAL A 185 1.17 -5.24 7.70
C VAL A 185 2.47 -5.87 7.26
N VAL A 186 3.18 -5.22 6.34
CA VAL A 186 4.52 -5.63 5.92
C VAL A 186 5.52 -4.51 6.22
N THR A 187 6.57 -4.86 6.97
CA THR A 187 7.69 -3.97 7.32
C THR A 187 9.01 -4.56 6.85
N PRO A 188 10.02 -3.74 6.53
CA PRO A 188 11.38 -4.23 6.36
C PRO A 188 11.84 -4.88 7.67
N ALA A 189 12.52 -6.03 7.59
CA ALA A 189 13.22 -6.60 8.73
C ALA A 189 14.55 -5.85 8.98
N PRO A 190 15.19 -5.97 10.16
CA PRO A 190 16.44 -5.25 10.46
C PRO A 190 17.56 -5.51 9.44
N GLU A 191 17.65 -6.71 8.88
CA GLU A 191 18.64 -7.07 7.87
C GLU A 191 18.24 -6.70 6.43
N HIS A 192 17.10 -6.04 6.22
CA HIS A 192 16.60 -5.69 4.89
C HIS A 192 17.56 -4.75 4.15
N LEU A 193 18.12 -5.25 3.05
CA LEU A 193 19.02 -4.53 2.15
C LEU A 193 20.27 -3.96 2.83
N HIS A 194 20.69 -4.55 3.95
CA HIS A 194 21.80 -4.04 4.75
C HIS A 194 23.09 -3.90 3.92
N GLU A 195 23.38 -4.85 3.03
CA GLU A 195 24.58 -4.80 2.18
C GLU A 195 24.58 -3.56 1.27
N LEU A 196 23.43 -3.24 0.66
CA LEU A 196 23.28 -2.04 -0.18
C LEU A 196 23.29 -0.76 0.64
N VAL A 197 22.61 -0.75 1.80
CA VAL A 197 22.57 0.43 2.68
C VAL A 197 23.98 0.80 3.14
N ALA A 198 24.77 -0.19 3.57
CA ALA A 198 26.15 0.00 4.00
C ALA A 198 27.05 0.45 2.84
N ALA A 199 27.01 -0.26 1.70
CA ALA A 199 27.87 0.03 0.55
C ALA A 199 27.60 1.42 -0.07
N LEU A 200 26.34 1.86 -0.05
CA LEU A 200 25.91 3.10 -0.69
C LEU A 200 25.66 4.23 0.32
N GLY A 201 25.98 4.03 1.60
CA GLY A 201 25.76 5.01 2.67
C GLY A 201 24.34 5.57 2.67
N LEU A 202 23.34 4.70 2.45
CA LEU A 202 21.93 5.11 2.41
C LEU A 202 21.38 5.28 3.83
N LEU A 203 20.24 5.94 3.93
CA LEU A 203 19.50 6.01 5.19
C LEU A 203 19.14 4.59 5.67
N SER A 204 19.66 4.21 6.84
CA SER A 204 19.23 3.01 7.55
C SER A 204 17.83 3.24 8.15
N VAL A 205 16.99 2.21 8.11
CA VAL A 205 15.74 2.23 8.87
C VAL A 205 16.11 2.05 10.34
N ASP A 206 15.94 3.10 11.13
CA ASP A 206 16.15 3.08 12.58
C ASP A 206 15.32 1.93 13.23
N PRO A 207 15.94 1.00 13.97
CA PRO A 207 15.26 -0.09 14.66
C PRO A 207 14.11 0.39 15.57
N GLU A 208 14.27 1.54 16.23
CA GLU A 208 13.22 2.13 17.07
C GLU A 208 12.03 2.61 16.23
N LYS A 209 12.24 2.90 14.94
CA LYS A 209 11.16 3.22 14.00
C LYS A 209 10.27 2.01 13.75
N ALA A 210 10.78 0.78 13.82
CA ALA A 210 9.98 -0.44 13.70
C ALA A 210 9.08 -0.66 14.93
N GLU A 211 9.56 -0.33 16.13
CA GLU A 211 8.76 -0.38 17.37
C GLU A 211 7.72 0.74 17.44
N ARG A 212 8.09 1.97 17.04
CA ARG A 212 7.14 3.09 16.86
C ARG A 212 6.06 2.76 15.81
N VAL A 213 6.43 1.96 14.81
CA VAL A 213 5.51 1.44 13.79
C VAL A 213 4.53 0.41 14.38
N ALA A 214 4.96 -0.49 15.26
CA ALA A 214 4.03 -1.37 15.99
C ALA A 214 3.10 -0.57 16.90
N ALA A 215 3.61 0.44 17.60
CA ALA A 215 2.84 1.34 18.44
C ALA A 215 1.79 2.17 17.66
N SER A 216 2.01 2.45 16.37
CA SER A 216 1.08 3.24 15.53
C SER A 216 -0.29 2.57 15.31
N LEU A 217 -0.41 1.27 15.57
CA LEU A 217 -1.71 0.58 15.57
C LEU A 217 -2.48 0.78 16.88
N GLY A 218 -1.79 1.13 17.97
CA GLY A 218 -2.33 1.29 19.32
C GLY A 218 -3.01 0.03 19.87
N ASP A 219 -3.82 0.20 20.92
CA ASP A 219 -4.55 -0.90 21.59
C ASP A 219 -5.79 -1.38 20.81
N ARG A 220 -5.84 -1.11 19.50
CA ARG A 220 -6.98 -1.41 18.62
C ARG A 220 -6.81 -2.74 17.89
N PHE A 221 -5.62 -3.33 17.95
CA PHE A 221 -5.28 -4.52 17.19
C PHE A 221 -4.56 -5.53 18.07
N ALA A 222 -4.94 -6.80 17.95
CA ALA A 222 -4.19 -7.92 18.51
C ALA A 222 -3.43 -8.63 17.39
N LEU A 223 -2.13 -8.87 17.61
CA LEU A 223 -1.30 -9.66 16.71
C LEU A 223 -1.82 -11.11 16.73
N ALA A 224 -2.23 -11.61 15.57
CA ALA A 224 -2.68 -12.99 15.40
C ALA A 224 -1.56 -13.89 14.85
N ARG A 225 -0.73 -13.35 13.96
CA ARG A 225 0.37 -14.09 13.35
C ARG A 225 1.49 -13.17 12.93
N GLU A 226 2.72 -13.66 13.02
CA GLU A 226 3.90 -13.05 12.46
C GLU A 226 4.68 -14.08 11.64
N ALA A 227 5.19 -13.65 10.49
CA ALA A 227 6.08 -14.43 9.65
C ALA A 227 7.24 -13.55 9.18
N HIS A 228 8.46 -14.05 9.37
CA HIS A 228 9.67 -13.45 8.81
C HIS A 228 9.99 -14.16 7.48
N VAL A 229 10.17 -13.40 6.41
CA VAL A 229 10.45 -13.93 5.07
C VAL A 229 11.63 -13.19 4.48
N ALA A 230 12.63 -13.93 4.01
CA ALA A 230 13.83 -13.35 3.42
C ALA A 230 14.26 -14.11 2.17
N ARG A 231 14.89 -13.38 1.25
CA ARG A 231 15.48 -13.91 0.03
C ARG A 231 16.81 -13.22 -0.25
N GLU A 232 17.79 -13.98 -0.71
CA GLU A 232 18.97 -13.40 -1.34
C GLU A 232 18.61 -13.02 -2.79
N LEU A 233 18.90 -11.77 -3.16
CA LEU A 233 18.78 -11.28 -4.52
C LEU A 233 20.17 -11.20 -5.13
N ALA A 234 20.30 -11.59 -6.39
CA ALA A 234 21.48 -11.36 -7.20
C ALA A 234 21.12 -10.35 -8.29
N LEU A 235 21.50 -9.09 -8.08
CA LEU A 235 21.09 -7.97 -8.93
C LEU A 235 22.23 -7.53 -9.82
N THR A 236 21.92 -7.19 -11.07
CA THR A 236 22.81 -6.34 -11.87
C THR A 236 22.95 -4.96 -11.21
N HIS A 237 23.99 -4.20 -11.55
CA HIS A 237 24.11 -2.82 -11.09
C HIS A 237 22.90 -1.98 -11.49
N ALA A 238 22.33 -2.22 -12.68
CA ALA A 238 21.13 -1.54 -13.15
C ALA A 238 19.92 -1.83 -12.27
N GLU A 239 19.69 -3.10 -11.89
CA GLU A 239 18.59 -3.48 -11.01
C GLU A 239 18.79 -2.99 -9.58
N ALA A 240 20.03 -3.03 -9.06
CA ALA A 240 20.36 -2.47 -7.75
C ALA A 240 20.10 -0.95 -7.71
N ARG A 241 20.45 -0.23 -8.79
CA ARG A 241 20.12 1.19 -8.92
C ARG A 241 18.60 1.42 -8.93
N THR A 242 17.85 0.60 -9.67
CA THR A 242 16.38 0.67 -9.69
C THR A 242 15.78 0.43 -8.31
N LEU A 243 16.29 -0.55 -7.56
CA LEU A 243 15.89 -0.83 -6.17
C LEU A 243 16.10 0.38 -5.26
N VAL A 244 17.25 1.05 -5.35
CA VAL A 244 17.53 2.26 -4.56
C VAL A 244 16.59 3.40 -4.97
N ALA A 245 16.35 3.58 -6.26
CA ALA A 245 15.53 4.66 -6.81
C ALA A 245 14.03 4.55 -6.47
N MET A 246 13.53 3.36 -6.14
CA MET A 246 12.12 3.18 -5.75
C MET A 246 11.84 3.42 -4.25
N GLY A 247 12.90 3.49 -3.44
CA GLY A 247 12.82 3.61 -1.98
C GLY A 247 13.03 5.04 -1.47
N PRO A 248 12.81 5.29 -0.18
CA PRO A 248 12.91 6.63 0.41
C PRO A 248 14.32 7.24 0.34
N SER A 249 15.36 6.42 0.13
CA SER A 249 16.73 6.90 -0.07
C SER A 249 16.89 7.73 -1.35
N ALA A 250 15.99 7.58 -2.33
CA ALA A 250 16.00 8.36 -3.57
C ALA A 250 15.87 9.88 -3.33
N TRP A 251 15.23 10.30 -2.24
CA TRP A 251 15.06 11.72 -1.91
C TRP A 251 16.35 12.39 -1.43
N HIS A 252 17.34 11.60 -0.99
CA HIS A 252 18.52 12.10 -0.28
C HIS A 252 19.85 11.69 -0.89
N ALA A 253 19.83 10.76 -1.84
CA ALA A 253 21.04 10.26 -2.48
C ALA A 253 21.35 11.02 -3.78
N ASP A 254 22.60 11.44 -3.95
CA ASP A 254 23.11 11.91 -5.24
C ASP A 254 23.16 10.73 -6.23
N PRO A 255 22.40 10.76 -7.34
CA PRO A 255 22.37 9.69 -8.32
C PRO A 255 23.75 9.33 -8.90
N ALA A 256 24.64 10.32 -9.08
CA ALA A 256 25.98 10.08 -9.61
C ALA A 256 26.82 9.30 -8.58
N ALA A 257 26.84 9.75 -7.32
CA ALA A 257 27.52 9.05 -6.24
C ALA A 257 26.98 7.64 -5.97
N VAL A 258 25.68 7.40 -6.19
CA VAL A 258 25.10 6.04 -6.13
C VAL A 258 25.60 5.17 -7.28
N ALA A 259 25.63 5.70 -8.50
CA ALA A 259 26.12 4.97 -9.66
C ALA A 259 27.59 4.59 -9.54
N ASP A 260 28.45 5.53 -9.10
CA ASP A 260 29.88 5.29 -8.91
C ASP A 260 30.14 4.22 -7.86
N ARG A 261 29.47 4.30 -6.71
CA ARG A 261 29.61 3.31 -5.63
C ARG A 261 29.08 1.94 -6.03
N LEU A 262 27.97 1.86 -6.77
CA LEU A 262 27.49 0.60 -7.34
C LEU A 262 28.50 0.00 -8.32
N GLY A 263 29.08 0.81 -9.20
CA GLY A 263 30.09 0.37 -10.18
C GLY A 263 31.36 -0.20 -9.54
N ALA A 264 31.67 0.18 -8.31
CA ALA A 264 32.77 -0.38 -7.53
C ALA A 264 32.46 -1.75 -6.90
N LEU A 265 31.19 -2.17 -6.86
CA LEU A 265 30.78 -3.47 -6.34
C LEU A 265 30.92 -4.56 -7.40
N ARG A 266 31.22 -5.79 -6.96
CA ARG A 266 31.19 -6.96 -7.84
C ARG A 266 29.78 -7.22 -8.36
N GLU A 267 29.64 -7.50 -9.65
CA GLU A 267 28.40 -7.98 -10.24
C GLU A 267 28.37 -9.53 -10.27
N PRO A 268 27.24 -10.19 -9.89
CA PRO A 268 26.01 -9.59 -9.38
C PRO A 268 26.17 -9.04 -7.95
N VAL A 269 25.49 -7.93 -7.69
CA VAL A 269 25.35 -7.37 -6.35
C VAL A 269 24.42 -8.29 -5.56
N ARG A 270 24.98 -8.99 -4.57
CA ARG A 270 24.22 -9.85 -3.66
C ARG A 270 23.70 -9.03 -2.50
N VAL A 271 22.40 -9.08 -2.28
CA VAL A 271 21.74 -8.32 -1.21
C VAL A 271 20.61 -9.15 -0.60
N ARG A 272 20.45 -9.08 0.71
CA ARG A 272 19.35 -9.77 1.38
C ARG A 272 18.11 -8.89 1.46
N ALA A 273 17.03 -9.30 0.81
CA ALA A 273 15.71 -8.67 0.97
C ALA A 273 14.92 -9.45 2.02
N ALA A 274 14.67 -8.84 3.18
CA ALA A 274 13.96 -9.46 4.30
C ALA A 274 12.79 -8.60 4.80
N VAL A 275 11.65 -9.23 5.07
CA VAL A 275 10.44 -8.54 5.55
C VAL A 275 9.81 -9.31 6.70
N THR A 276 9.10 -8.59 7.55
CA THR A 276 8.19 -9.18 8.53
C THR A 276 6.76 -8.90 8.08
N VAL A 277 5.97 -9.97 7.93
CA VAL A 277 4.54 -9.95 7.62
C VAL A 277 3.78 -10.23 8.91
N ARG A 278 2.93 -9.30 9.33
CA ARG A 278 2.13 -9.40 10.54
C ARG A 278 0.65 -9.34 10.20
N THR A 279 -0.11 -10.28 10.74
CA THR A 279 -1.57 -10.32 10.62
C THR A 279 -2.19 -9.95 11.96
N TYR A 280 -3.09 -8.98 11.93
CA TYR A 280 -3.80 -8.48 13.10
C TYR A 280 -5.31 -8.67 12.97
N ARG A 281 -5.97 -8.80 14.12
CA ARG A 281 -7.42 -8.68 14.25
C ARG A 281 -7.75 -7.37 14.95
N ALA A 282 -8.81 -6.69 14.49
CA ALA A 282 -9.34 -5.55 15.22
C ALA A 282 -9.91 -6.02 16.56
N LEU A 283 -9.61 -5.27 17.62
CA LEU A 283 -10.22 -5.44 18.93
C LEU A 283 -11.53 -4.67 18.98
N ALA A 284 -12.55 -5.26 19.59
CA ALA A 284 -13.83 -4.59 19.78
C ALA A 284 -13.63 -3.29 20.57
N PRO A 285 -14.34 -2.19 20.22
CA PRO A 285 -14.29 -0.97 21.00
C PRO A 285 -14.68 -1.26 22.46
N GLY A 286 -13.72 -1.14 23.40
CA GLY A 286 -13.93 -1.38 24.84
C GLY A 286 -13.29 -2.65 25.42
N ALA A 287 -12.54 -3.43 24.63
CA ALA A 287 -11.80 -4.60 25.14
C ALA A 287 -10.47 -4.26 25.85
N ALA A 288 -10.03 -3.00 25.79
CA ALA A 288 -8.90 -2.49 26.57
C ALA A 288 -9.43 -1.88 27.88
N ARG A 289 -9.31 -2.63 28.97
CA ARG A 289 -9.29 -2.12 30.34
C ARG A 289 -8.02 -2.64 31.00
#